data_AF-A0A182R8T1-F1
#
_entry.id   AF-A0A182R8T1-F1
#
_cell.length_a   1.000
_cell.length_b   1.000
_cell.length_c   1.000
_cell.angle_alpha   90.00
_cell.angle_beta   90.00
_cell.angle_gamma   90.00
#
_symmetry.space_group_name_H-M   'P 1'
#
loop_
_entity.id
_entity.type
_entity.pdbx_description
1 polymer ?
#
loop_
_entity_poly.entity_id
_entity_poly.type
_entity_poly.pdbx_seq_one_letter_code
_entity_poly.pdbx_strand_id
1 'polypeptide(L)'
;MGDSLEEKFGAWELFEEIWEKTITEDTVNILDKVDIFIKDTPFHDRLNLRADVKDNVKARSLRARGNELFHPKVKRYIEAIKCYNESIAFSEKGTEDRAIAFANRSMICYELQRYEECLENIRLARDSNYPERLAGKLVKREEDAKKALLTAANKHNAVKGSDNSQAHGDELKLSYNAYETLPQVAECLELAESEKFGRFIVTNRKLNAGDVVILEQPFCRLLRDVYRCIRCDFCLKESIFTLIPCERCTVAMYCTAECMDKAYKQYHRVECPIIRNMWRIFTKLPVLSLRVVITAIYSFDYNLQAMEEHLGKLDKKKVNAFTMDWTKATSRDVYDTVHVLETNANARDSKDRMLRVFFTTIIRKLLMEHTDLGIICRLDFDLSELLDNLILRHLQTSAVNMHSLHYMEYQPDQQLYELENHASACFPLLSMLNHSCAPNVTRVTLLDGRCAVIVNRPIPKGGQLYDNYGMHHSMMGRKERRYALAKQYRFNCQCEACINDYPLYHGLPSIDTTQHGMIDIEAIHAELLLHNVQLAMELLPKLRRYLNDIGHQYPSNETCSCQELFLRSFQILHSPTSESAHYWKYCNP
;
A
#
# COMPACT_ATOMS: atom_id res chain seq x y z
N MET A 1 6.86 15.36 -12.51
CA MET A 1 7.30 14.01 -12.08
C MET A 1 8.75 14.13 -11.65
N GLY A 2 9.04 14.03 -10.35
CA GLY A 2 10.39 13.79 -9.87
C GLY A 2 10.86 12.41 -10.35
N ASP A 3 12.17 12.15 -10.32
CA ASP A 3 12.74 10.81 -10.54
C ASP A 3 12.00 9.78 -9.67
N SER A 4 11.04 9.06 -10.25
CA SER A 4 10.48 7.85 -9.65
C SER A 4 11.65 6.91 -9.44
N LEU A 5 11.93 6.53 -8.20
CA LEU A 5 12.99 5.56 -7.93
C LEU A 5 12.53 4.14 -8.33
N GLU A 6 11.20 3.90 -8.40
CA GLU A 6 10.60 2.61 -8.80
C GLU A 6 10.92 2.17 -10.24
N GLU A 7 11.26 3.10 -11.15
CA GLU A 7 11.50 2.79 -12.57
C GLU A 7 12.94 2.40 -12.89
N LYS A 8 13.86 2.47 -11.91
CA LYS A 8 15.27 2.19 -12.14
C LYS A 8 15.63 0.83 -11.54
N PHE A 9 15.32 -0.21 -12.29
CA PHE A 9 15.77 -1.57 -11.97
C PHE A 9 17.32 -1.60 -12.05
N GLY A 10 17.96 -1.80 -10.91
CA GLY A 10 19.42 -1.87 -10.83
C GLY A 10 19.92 -3.24 -10.38
N ALA A 11 19.35 -3.77 -9.30
CA ALA A 11 19.81 -5.02 -8.73
C ALA A 11 19.41 -6.25 -9.55
N TRP A 12 18.25 -6.22 -10.21
CA TRP A 12 17.79 -7.34 -11.05
C TRP A 12 18.65 -7.46 -12.31
N GLU A 13 18.88 -6.36 -13.03
CA GLU A 13 19.71 -6.27 -14.24
C GLU A 13 21.13 -6.71 -13.93
N LEU A 14 21.65 -6.26 -12.79
CA LEU A 14 22.95 -6.66 -12.31
C LEU A 14 23.01 -8.16 -12.03
N PHE A 15 21.97 -8.73 -11.41
CA PHE A 15 21.88 -10.17 -11.21
C PHE A 15 21.84 -10.92 -12.54
N GLU A 16 21.01 -10.49 -13.50
CA GLU A 16 20.91 -11.11 -14.82
C GLU A 16 22.26 -11.10 -15.54
N GLU A 17 22.98 -9.97 -15.52
CA GLU A 17 24.31 -9.86 -16.12
C GLU A 17 25.31 -10.85 -15.50
N ILE A 18 25.30 -10.99 -14.17
CA ILE A 18 26.18 -11.94 -13.45
C ILE A 18 25.77 -13.39 -13.75
N TRP A 19 24.46 -13.65 -13.76
CA TRP A 19 23.88 -14.98 -13.99
C TRP A 19 24.21 -15.49 -15.39
N GLU A 20 24.02 -14.68 -16.42
CA GLU A 20 24.31 -15.02 -17.81
C GLU A 20 25.80 -15.33 -18.03
N LYS A 21 26.71 -14.48 -17.52
CA LYS A 21 28.16 -14.71 -17.58
C LYS A 21 28.61 -15.99 -16.87
N THR A 22 27.87 -16.42 -15.85
CA THR A 22 28.21 -17.60 -15.05
C THR A 22 27.75 -18.89 -15.71
N ILE A 23 26.59 -18.90 -16.37
CA ILE A 23 26.13 -20.06 -17.15
C ILE A 23 27.08 -20.35 -18.33
N THR A 24 27.74 -19.32 -18.88
CA THR A 24 28.66 -19.48 -20.00
C THR A 24 30.07 -19.95 -19.61
N GLU A 25 30.43 -19.91 -18.33
CA GLU A 25 31.77 -20.28 -17.83
C GLU A 25 31.69 -21.51 -16.91
N ASP A 26 32.02 -22.68 -17.45
CA ASP A 26 31.77 -24.03 -16.90
C ASP A 26 32.49 -24.42 -15.58
N THR A 27 33.01 -23.50 -14.75
CA THR A 27 33.97 -23.88 -13.69
C THR A 27 33.92 -23.15 -12.34
N VAL A 28 32.99 -22.21 -12.08
CA VAL A 28 32.95 -21.52 -10.77
C VAL A 28 31.57 -21.57 -10.13
N ASN A 29 31.51 -21.99 -8.86
CA ASN A 29 30.30 -21.96 -8.03
C ASN A 29 29.78 -20.53 -7.94
N ILE A 30 28.49 -20.34 -8.23
CA ILE A 30 27.87 -19.02 -8.22
C ILE A 30 27.97 -18.32 -6.85
N LEU A 31 28.02 -19.07 -5.74
CA LEU A 31 28.25 -18.52 -4.40
C LEU A 31 29.62 -17.85 -4.31
N ASP A 32 30.67 -18.50 -4.82
CA ASP A 32 32.02 -17.93 -4.84
C ASP A 32 32.07 -16.66 -5.70
N LYS A 33 31.34 -16.61 -6.81
CA LYS A 33 31.23 -15.40 -7.65
C LYS A 33 30.43 -14.29 -6.98
N VAL A 34 29.35 -14.61 -6.27
CA VAL A 34 28.58 -13.63 -5.47
C VAL A 34 29.46 -13.06 -4.36
N ASP A 35 30.24 -13.89 -3.67
CA ASP A 35 31.18 -13.45 -2.63
C ASP A 35 32.34 -12.63 -3.19
N ILE A 36 32.93 -13.04 -4.32
CA ILE A 36 33.95 -12.26 -5.04
C ILE A 36 33.37 -10.90 -5.47
N PHE A 37 32.12 -10.88 -5.95
CA PHE A 37 31.47 -9.66 -6.41
C PHE A 37 31.11 -8.69 -5.27
N ILE A 38 30.83 -9.22 -4.09
CA ILE A 38 30.40 -8.46 -2.92
C ILE A 38 31.58 -8.03 -2.04
N LYS A 39 32.83 -8.41 -2.34
CA LYS A 39 34.03 -7.86 -1.68
C LYS A 39 34.25 -6.38 -2.05
N ASP A 40 33.65 -5.53 -1.22
CA ASP A 40 33.75 -4.07 -1.02
C ASP A 40 34.15 -3.17 -2.20
N THR A 41 33.18 -2.31 -2.60
CA THR A 41 33.17 -1.22 -3.62
C THR A 41 32.55 -1.50 -5.00
N PRO A 42 32.66 -2.70 -5.63
CA PRO A 42 32.13 -2.91 -6.99
C PRO A 42 30.62 -2.69 -7.14
N PHE A 43 29.82 -3.14 -6.18
CA PHE A 43 28.36 -3.05 -6.31
C PHE A 43 27.83 -1.63 -6.02
N HIS A 44 28.43 -0.86 -5.10
CA HIS A 44 28.03 0.53 -4.86
C HIS A 44 28.18 1.38 -6.12
N ASP A 45 29.32 1.26 -6.82
CA ASP A 45 29.56 2.02 -8.04
C ASP A 45 28.66 1.54 -9.19
N ARG A 46 28.54 0.23 -9.40
CA ARG A 46 27.68 -0.34 -10.47
C ARG A 46 26.20 -0.03 -10.28
N LEU A 47 25.73 0.03 -9.04
CA LEU A 47 24.35 0.37 -8.71
C LEU A 47 24.14 1.87 -8.44
N ASN A 48 25.22 2.67 -8.50
CA ASN A 48 25.24 4.10 -8.18
C ASN A 48 24.60 4.42 -6.81
N LEU A 49 25.02 3.68 -5.78
CA LEU A 49 24.58 3.86 -4.41
C LEU A 49 25.34 5.02 -3.77
N ARG A 50 24.60 5.92 -3.13
CA ARG A 50 25.16 7.09 -2.44
C ARG A 50 24.47 7.24 -1.09
N ALA A 51 25.16 7.81 -0.11
CA ALA A 51 24.53 8.19 1.14
C ALA A 51 23.40 9.20 0.85
N ASP A 52 22.25 9.02 1.49
CA ASP A 52 21.16 9.98 1.39
C ASP A 52 21.43 11.16 2.32
N VAL A 53 21.59 12.34 1.73
CA VAL A 53 21.81 13.59 2.45
C VAL A 53 20.84 14.65 1.94
N LYS A 54 20.51 15.59 2.83
CA LYS A 54 19.79 16.80 2.46
C LYS A 54 20.60 17.60 1.44
N ASP A 55 19.92 18.27 0.54
CA ASP A 55 20.50 19.02 -0.56
C ASP A 55 19.68 20.29 -0.81
N ASN A 56 20.15 21.40 -0.25
CA ASN A 56 19.51 22.71 -0.39
C ASN A 56 19.57 23.24 -1.84
N VAL A 57 20.55 22.82 -2.65
CA VAL A 57 20.62 23.21 -4.07
C VAL A 57 19.46 22.57 -4.83
N LYS A 58 19.27 21.26 -4.63
CA LYS A 58 18.13 20.53 -5.20
C LYS A 58 16.80 21.04 -4.66
N ALA A 59 16.72 21.35 -3.36
CA ALA A 59 15.53 21.97 -2.76
C ALA A 59 15.16 23.27 -3.49
N ARG A 60 16.12 24.18 -3.71
CA ARG A 60 15.89 25.43 -4.47
C ARG A 60 15.39 25.18 -5.89
N SER A 61 15.98 24.22 -6.60
CA SER A 61 15.54 23.86 -7.96
C SER A 61 14.09 23.36 -7.98
N LEU A 62 13.71 22.51 -7.03
CA LEU A 62 12.35 21.99 -6.89
C LEU A 62 11.35 23.09 -6.53
N ARG A 63 11.73 24.00 -5.62
CA ARG A 63 10.93 25.18 -5.29
C ARG A 63 10.75 26.11 -6.48
N ALA A 64 11.79 26.33 -7.28
CA ALA A 64 11.71 27.14 -8.49
C ALA A 64 10.69 26.57 -9.49
N ARG A 65 10.74 25.25 -9.73
CA ARG A 65 9.72 24.53 -10.53
C ARG A 65 8.31 24.70 -9.93
N GLY A 66 8.17 24.61 -8.60
CA GLY A 66 6.90 24.88 -7.94
C GLY A 66 6.38 26.30 -8.19
N ASN A 67 7.26 27.30 -8.23
CA ASN A 67 6.88 28.68 -8.56
C ASN A 67 6.39 28.83 -10.00
N GLU A 68 7.01 28.14 -10.96
CA GLU A 68 6.58 28.13 -12.37
C GLU A 68 5.15 27.58 -12.49
N LEU A 69 4.85 26.48 -11.79
CA LEU A 69 3.53 25.86 -11.76
C LEU A 69 2.49 26.73 -11.03
N PHE A 70 2.89 27.40 -9.95
CA PHE A 70 2.02 28.31 -9.19
C PHE A 70 1.69 29.61 -9.96
N HIS A 71 2.49 29.99 -10.95
CA HIS A 71 2.39 31.28 -11.64
C HIS A 71 0.92 31.61 -12.05
N PRO A 72 0.44 32.87 -11.92
CA PRO A 72 -0.97 33.22 -12.15
C PRO A 72 -1.52 32.88 -13.53
N LYS A 73 -0.64 32.71 -14.53
CA LYS A 73 -1.02 32.24 -15.89
C LYS A 73 -1.07 30.72 -16.03
N VAL A 74 -0.40 29.97 -15.15
CA VAL A 74 -0.26 28.50 -15.18
C VAL A 74 -1.22 27.85 -14.19
N LYS A 75 -1.30 28.32 -12.94
CA LYS A 75 -2.25 27.85 -11.91
C LYS A 75 -2.32 26.32 -11.74
N ARG A 76 -1.21 25.60 -11.79
CA ARG A 76 -1.15 24.14 -11.53
C ARG A 76 -0.87 23.88 -10.04
N TYR A 77 -1.84 24.20 -9.18
CA TYR A 77 -1.63 24.27 -7.74
C TYR A 77 -1.30 22.93 -7.07
N ILE A 78 -1.98 21.85 -7.46
CA ILE A 78 -1.72 20.52 -6.90
C ILE A 78 -0.29 20.04 -7.22
N GLU A 79 0.17 20.29 -8.44
CA GLU A 79 1.53 19.94 -8.86
C GLU A 79 2.59 20.85 -8.26
N ALA A 80 2.28 22.14 -8.10
CA ALA A 80 3.15 23.09 -7.40
C ALA A 80 3.38 22.65 -5.94
N ILE A 81 2.33 22.19 -5.24
CA ILE A 81 2.46 21.64 -3.89
C ILE A 81 3.36 20.42 -3.84
N LYS A 82 3.23 19.49 -4.80
CA LYS A 82 4.13 18.33 -4.87
C LYS A 82 5.59 18.79 -4.97
N CYS A 83 5.88 19.78 -5.81
CA CYS A 83 7.23 20.36 -5.94
C CYS A 83 7.71 21.03 -4.65
N TYR A 84 6.82 21.73 -3.92
CA TYR A 84 7.18 22.32 -2.63
C TYR A 84 7.42 21.26 -1.55
N ASN A 85 6.63 20.19 -1.50
CA ASN A 85 6.87 19.08 -0.58
C ASN A 85 8.19 18.36 -0.89
N GLU A 86 8.49 18.13 -2.17
CA GLU A 86 9.80 17.62 -2.59
C GLU A 86 10.92 18.58 -2.14
N SER A 87 10.77 19.90 -2.37
CA SER A 87 11.73 20.90 -1.86
C SER A 87 11.93 20.82 -0.34
N ILE A 88 10.83 20.70 0.42
CA ILE A 88 10.87 20.59 1.88
C ILE A 88 11.61 19.30 2.29
N ALA A 89 11.34 18.17 1.62
CA ALA A 89 12.01 16.89 1.87
C ALA A 89 13.52 16.95 1.61
N PHE A 90 13.98 17.70 0.60
CA PHE A 90 15.41 17.88 0.31
C PHE A 90 16.10 18.92 1.19
N SER A 91 15.37 19.89 1.75
CA SER A 91 15.97 20.96 2.55
C SER A 91 16.50 20.50 3.91
N GLU A 92 17.52 21.17 4.44
CA GLU A 92 18.03 20.99 5.80
C GLU A 92 17.19 21.76 6.84
N LYS A 93 17.23 21.29 8.10
CA LYS A 93 16.48 21.90 9.20
C LYS A 93 16.95 23.31 9.50
N GLY A 94 15.99 24.23 9.64
CA GLY A 94 16.26 25.64 9.96
C GLY A 94 16.88 26.43 8.81
N THR A 95 16.87 25.93 7.58
CA THR A 95 17.36 26.71 6.44
C THR A 95 16.29 27.66 5.92
N GLU A 96 16.75 28.81 5.39
CA GLU A 96 15.87 29.76 4.72
C GLU A 96 15.11 29.11 3.54
N ASP A 97 15.76 28.18 2.83
CA ASP A 97 15.14 27.45 1.73
C ASP A 97 13.93 26.61 2.18
N ARG A 98 14.03 25.97 3.34
CA ARG A 98 12.91 25.25 3.96
C ARG A 98 11.80 26.21 4.36
N ALA A 99 12.15 27.31 5.04
CA ALA A 99 11.18 28.30 5.49
C ALA A 99 10.38 28.90 4.33
N ILE A 100 11.07 29.25 3.24
CA ILE A 100 10.43 29.79 2.05
C ILE A 100 9.55 28.73 1.39
N ALA A 101 9.97 27.47 1.31
CA ALA A 101 9.13 26.40 0.75
C ALA A 101 7.81 26.21 1.54
N PHE A 102 7.84 26.25 2.88
CA PHE A 102 6.61 26.27 3.69
C PHE A 102 5.76 27.53 3.45
N ALA A 103 6.38 28.70 3.31
CA ALA A 103 5.67 29.95 2.99
C ALA A 103 5.08 29.94 1.58
N ASN A 104 5.70 29.26 0.62
CA ASN A 104 5.15 29.02 -0.71
C ASN A 104 3.94 28.08 -0.64
N ARG A 105 4.01 27.01 0.17
CA ARG A 105 2.89 26.10 0.40
C ARG A 105 1.69 26.80 1.07
N SER A 106 1.91 27.67 2.06
CA SER A 106 0.81 28.45 2.66
C SER A 106 0.11 29.39 1.67
N MET A 107 0.82 29.89 0.65
CA MET A 107 0.18 30.67 -0.41
C MET A 107 -0.85 29.83 -1.17
N ILE A 108 -0.52 28.59 -1.52
CA ILE A 108 -1.47 27.70 -2.20
C ILE A 108 -2.64 27.35 -1.27
N CYS A 109 -2.37 27.02 -0.01
CA CYS A 109 -3.44 26.78 0.96
C CYS A 109 -4.40 27.97 1.04
N TYR A 110 -3.89 29.20 1.05
CA TYR A 110 -4.70 30.41 1.03
C TYR A 110 -5.56 30.53 -0.24
N GLU A 111 -4.96 30.36 -1.44
CA GLU A 111 -5.68 30.41 -2.71
C GLU A 111 -6.79 29.34 -2.81
N LEU A 112 -6.56 28.18 -2.21
CA LEU A 112 -7.52 27.07 -2.14
C LEU A 112 -8.49 27.17 -0.94
N GLN A 113 -8.48 28.28 -0.19
CA GLN A 113 -9.34 28.54 0.98
C GLN A 113 -9.17 27.52 2.11
N ARG A 114 -8.01 26.84 2.17
CA ARG A 114 -7.57 25.96 3.27
C ARG A 114 -6.86 26.77 4.34
N TYR A 115 -7.62 27.59 5.06
CA TYR A 115 -7.05 28.61 5.94
C TYR A 115 -6.37 28.00 7.18
N GLU A 116 -6.86 26.89 7.72
CA GLU A 116 -6.21 26.16 8.82
C GLU A 116 -4.82 25.65 8.40
N GLU A 117 -4.72 24.97 7.25
CA GLU A 117 -3.44 24.50 6.73
C GLU A 117 -2.54 25.65 6.29
N CYS A 118 -3.10 26.78 5.85
CA CYS A 118 -2.35 28.00 5.58
C CYS A 118 -1.64 28.50 6.85
N LEU A 119 -2.37 28.59 7.97
CA LEU A 119 -1.82 29.02 9.25
C LEU A 119 -0.76 28.04 9.79
N GLU A 120 -0.99 26.74 9.65
CA GLU A 120 0.01 25.73 10.05
C GLU A 120 1.30 25.85 9.23
N ASN A 121 1.20 26.12 7.93
CA ASN A 121 2.37 26.35 7.09
C ASN A 121 3.10 27.66 7.42
N ILE A 122 2.38 28.70 7.84
CA ILE A 122 2.97 29.94 8.33
C ILE A 122 3.77 29.68 9.61
N ARG A 123 3.24 28.86 10.53
CA ARG A 123 3.94 28.42 11.73
C ARG A 123 5.22 27.66 11.37
N LEU A 124 5.12 26.63 10.52
CA LEU A 124 6.26 25.82 10.06
C LEU A 124 7.34 26.66 9.35
N ALA A 125 6.94 27.68 8.58
CA ALA A 125 7.87 28.62 7.96
C ALA A 125 8.68 29.39 9.02
N ARG A 126 7.99 29.96 10.02
CA ARG A 126 8.63 30.70 11.13
C ARG A 126 9.57 29.81 11.94
N ASP A 127 9.13 28.61 12.26
CA ASP A 127 9.92 27.60 12.99
C ASP A 127 11.17 27.14 12.19
N SER A 128 11.23 27.46 10.89
CA SER A 128 12.34 27.11 9.99
C SER A 128 13.27 28.28 9.65
N ASN A 129 13.28 29.37 10.44
CA ASN A 129 14.07 30.59 10.19
C ASN A 129 13.62 31.39 8.95
N TYR A 130 12.32 31.71 8.88
CA TYR A 130 11.79 32.58 7.82
C TYR A 130 12.43 33.98 7.87
N PRO A 131 12.88 34.54 6.74
CA PRO A 131 13.70 35.74 6.75
C PRO A 131 12.87 36.99 7.04
N GLU A 132 13.37 37.84 7.95
CA GLU A 132 12.69 39.08 8.39
C GLU A 132 12.30 40.00 7.22
N ARG A 133 13.16 40.10 6.20
CA ARG A 133 12.91 40.89 4.98
C ARG A 133 11.64 40.49 4.22
N LEU A 134 11.14 39.27 4.42
CA LEU A 134 9.91 38.75 3.82
C LEU A 134 8.75 38.63 4.82
N ALA A 135 8.97 38.93 6.11
CA ALA A 135 8.01 38.69 7.19
C ALA A 135 6.68 39.43 6.98
N GLY A 136 6.71 40.66 6.44
CA GLY A 136 5.50 41.44 6.19
C GLY A 136 4.49 40.74 5.28
N LYS A 137 4.96 39.99 4.27
CA LYS A 137 4.07 39.20 3.38
C LYS A 137 3.39 38.06 4.13
N LEU A 138 4.13 37.41 5.03
CA LEU A 138 3.64 36.27 5.81
C LEU A 138 2.65 36.71 6.88
N VAL A 139 2.93 37.82 7.58
CA VAL A 139 2.03 38.43 8.58
C VAL A 139 0.69 38.81 7.94
N LYS A 140 0.73 39.52 6.81
CA LYS A 140 -0.49 39.90 6.10
C LYS A 140 -1.34 38.67 5.73
N ARG A 141 -0.72 37.62 5.17
CA ARG A 141 -1.43 36.37 4.84
C ARG A 141 -2.06 35.71 6.07
N GLU A 142 -1.37 35.74 7.20
CA GLU A 142 -1.88 35.20 8.46
C GLU A 142 -3.13 35.96 8.96
N GLU A 143 -3.07 37.29 8.93
CA GLU A 143 -4.20 38.17 9.28
C GLU A 143 -5.40 37.93 8.37
N ASP A 144 -5.17 37.87 7.05
CA ASP A 144 -6.20 37.60 6.05
C ASP A 144 -6.84 36.22 6.25
N ALA A 145 -6.04 35.17 6.49
CA ALA A 145 -6.53 33.82 6.76
C ALA A 145 -7.35 33.74 8.06
N LYS A 146 -6.88 34.36 9.15
CA LYS A 146 -7.61 34.44 10.43
C LYS A 146 -8.95 35.17 10.25
N LYS A 147 -8.96 36.28 9.52
CA LYS A 147 -10.18 37.03 9.22
C LYS A 147 -11.17 36.22 8.39
N ALA A 148 -10.69 35.45 7.41
CA ALA A 148 -11.52 34.57 6.60
C ALA A 148 -12.18 33.47 7.45
N LEU A 149 -11.44 32.83 8.37
CA LEU A 149 -11.97 31.84 9.30
C LEU A 149 -13.05 32.40 10.22
N LEU A 150 -12.82 33.58 10.81
CA LEU A 150 -13.82 34.26 11.64
C LEU A 150 -15.09 34.58 10.84
N THR A 151 -14.93 35.01 9.59
CA THR A 151 -16.06 35.32 8.69
C THR A 151 -16.87 34.06 8.36
N ALA A 152 -16.20 32.93 8.10
CA ALA A 152 -16.85 31.64 7.84
C ALA A 152 -17.62 31.13 9.06
N ALA A 153 -17.00 31.18 10.25
CA ALA A 153 -17.65 30.80 11.51
C ALA A 153 -18.90 31.63 11.81
N ASN A 154 -18.84 32.95 11.56
CA ASN A 154 -19.99 33.84 11.74
C ASN A 154 -21.13 33.56 10.74
N LYS A 155 -20.82 33.14 9.51
CA LYS A 155 -21.83 32.73 8.51
C LYS A 155 -22.51 31.40 8.88
N HIS A 156 -21.76 30.40 9.35
CA HIS A 156 -22.34 29.13 9.83
C HIS A 156 -23.25 29.33 11.05
N ASN A 157 -22.93 30.28 11.95
CA ASN A 157 -23.79 30.60 13.09
C ASN A 157 -25.08 31.36 12.71
N ALA A 158 -25.16 31.96 11.51
CA ALA A 158 -26.34 32.68 11.01
C ALA A 158 -27.30 31.81 10.19
N VAL A 159 -26.86 30.61 9.75
CA VAL A 159 -27.67 29.65 8.98
C VAL A 159 -27.81 28.37 9.79
N LYS A 160 -28.60 28.40 10.87
CA LYS A 160 -29.14 27.17 11.47
C LYS A 160 -30.32 26.69 10.63
N GLY A 161 -30.01 26.03 9.53
CA GLY A 161 -30.97 25.41 8.62
C GLY A 161 -30.24 24.58 7.56
N SER A 162 -30.21 23.26 7.79
CA SER A 162 -29.69 22.21 6.91
C SER A 162 -28.24 22.33 6.45
N ASP A 163 -27.29 21.92 7.29
CA ASP A 163 -26.02 21.34 6.82
C ASP A 163 -26.12 19.82 7.02
N ASN A 164 -26.44 19.11 5.93
CA ASN A 164 -26.49 17.67 5.86
C ASN A 164 -25.10 17.11 5.47
N SER A 165 -24.04 17.66 6.05
CA SER A 165 -22.66 17.31 5.74
C SER A 165 -21.99 16.59 6.91
N GLN A 166 -22.49 15.38 7.22
CA GLN A 166 -21.74 14.28 7.83
C GLN A 166 -22.67 13.07 7.98
N ALA A 167 -22.97 12.44 6.86
CA ALA A 167 -23.36 11.03 6.84
C ALA A 167 -22.21 10.23 6.25
N HIS A 168 -21.01 10.31 6.86
CA HIS A 168 -20.03 9.25 6.65
C HIS A 168 -20.49 8.09 7.51
N GLY A 169 -21.08 7.11 6.82
CA GLY A 169 -21.78 5.97 7.40
C GLY A 169 -20.98 5.29 8.51
N ASP A 170 -21.74 4.70 9.42
CA ASP A 170 -21.23 3.93 10.56
C ASP A 170 -20.00 3.11 10.19
N GLU A 171 -19.08 2.99 11.17
CA GLU A 171 -17.94 2.09 11.06
C GLU A 171 -18.37 0.74 10.47
N LEU A 172 -17.72 0.30 9.39
CA LEU A 172 -18.06 -0.95 8.73
C LEU A 172 -17.86 -2.12 9.70
N LYS A 173 -18.88 -2.96 9.84
CA LYS A 173 -18.90 -4.11 10.74
C LYS A 173 -19.00 -5.43 9.98
N LEU A 174 -18.59 -6.51 10.64
CA LEU A 174 -18.84 -7.86 10.16
C LEU A 174 -20.36 -8.09 10.05
N SER A 175 -20.77 -8.82 9.02
CA SER A 175 -22.18 -9.15 8.78
C SER A 175 -22.72 -10.24 9.72
N TYR A 176 -21.83 -10.93 10.42
CA TYR A 176 -22.13 -11.97 11.39
C TYR A 176 -21.36 -11.70 12.68
N ASN A 177 -21.70 -12.40 13.76
CA ASN A 177 -20.92 -12.35 14.99
C ASN A 177 -19.46 -12.72 14.72
N ALA A 178 -18.55 -12.13 15.48
CA ALA A 178 -17.15 -12.48 15.46
C ALA A 178 -16.86 -13.56 16.51
N TYR A 179 -15.72 -14.26 16.36
CA TYR A 179 -15.17 -15.04 17.46
C TYR A 179 -14.75 -14.11 18.61
N GLU A 180 -14.97 -14.53 19.86
CA GLU A 180 -14.53 -13.75 21.04
C GLU A 180 -13.03 -13.45 21.03
N THR A 181 -12.21 -14.42 20.60
CA THR A 181 -10.76 -14.33 20.53
C THR A 181 -10.24 -13.78 19.20
N LEU A 182 -11.09 -13.62 18.19
CA LEU A 182 -10.74 -13.15 16.85
C LEU A 182 -11.84 -12.19 16.34
N PRO A 183 -11.91 -10.96 16.89
CA PRO A 183 -13.00 -10.03 16.64
C PRO A 183 -13.05 -9.49 15.20
N GLN A 184 -11.97 -9.65 14.43
CA GLN A 184 -11.89 -9.23 13.03
C GLN A 184 -12.39 -10.26 12.01
N VAL A 185 -12.78 -11.47 12.42
CA VAL A 185 -13.26 -12.53 11.50
C VAL A 185 -14.63 -13.00 11.95
N ALA A 186 -15.54 -13.17 10.99
CA ALA A 186 -16.85 -13.74 11.24
C ALA A 186 -16.74 -15.19 11.76
N GLU A 187 -17.49 -15.53 12.81
CA GLU A 187 -17.46 -16.84 13.50
C GLU A 187 -17.84 -18.04 12.62
N CYS A 188 -18.36 -17.76 11.42
CA CYS A 188 -18.70 -18.78 10.44
C CYS A 188 -17.50 -19.23 9.59
N LEU A 189 -16.35 -18.56 9.69
CA LEU A 189 -15.16 -18.87 8.89
C LEU A 189 -14.17 -19.72 9.67
N GLU A 190 -13.79 -20.85 9.07
CA GLU A 190 -12.85 -21.80 9.66
C GLU A 190 -11.62 -21.96 8.75
N LEU A 191 -10.43 -22.04 9.36
CA LEU A 191 -9.21 -22.40 8.65
C LEU A 191 -9.08 -23.92 8.61
N ALA A 192 -9.05 -24.48 7.41
CA ALA A 192 -8.86 -25.90 7.14
C ALA A 192 -7.51 -26.14 6.43
N GLU A 193 -7.07 -27.40 6.38
CA GLU A 193 -5.86 -27.81 5.67
C GLU A 193 -6.10 -29.08 4.85
N SER A 194 -5.48 -29.17 3.66
CA SER A 194 -5.51 -30.36 2.81
C SER A 194 -4.27 -30.43 1.92
N GLU A 195 -3.92 -31.63 1.43
CA GLU A 195 -2.80 -31.80 0.49
C GLU A 195 -2.96 -30.96 -0.79
N LYS A 196 -4.20 -30.77 -1.25
CA LYS A 196 -4.49 -30.05 -2.50
C LYS A 196 -4.35 -28.53 -2.36
N PHE A 197 -4.83 -27.98 -1.25
CA PHE A 197 -4.99 -26.54 -1.08
C PHE A 197 -4.04 -25.92 -0.06
N GLY A 198 -3.22 -26.73 0.63
CA GLY A 198 -2.52 -26.27 1.83
C GLY A 198 -3.55 -25.79 2.85
N ARG A 199 -3.30 -24.63 3.46
CA ARG A 199 -4.24 -23.91 4.33
C ARG A 199 -5.28 -23.15 3.50
N PHE A 200 -6.55 -23.19 3.88
CA PHE A 200 -7.63 -22.50 3.18
C PHE A 200 -8.81 -22.17 4.09
N ILE A 201 -9.56 -21.11 3.75
CA ILE A 201 -10.72 -20.67 4.53
C ILE A 201 -12.00 -21.28 3.96
N VAL A 202 -12.83 -21.86 4.83
CA VAL A 202 -14.18 -22.36 4.50
C VAL A 202 -15.23 -21.68 5.37
N THR A 203 -16.48 -21.70 4.91
CA THR A 203 -17.64 -21.24 5.71
C THR A 203 -18.47 -22.42 6.22
N ASN A 204 -18.92 -22.37 7.48
CA ASN A 204 -19.85 -23.35 8.04
C ASN A 204 -21.34 -23.01 7.81
N ARG A 205 -21.62 -21.93 7.06
CA ARG A 205 -22.97 -21.51 6.65
C ARG A 205 -23.02 -21.00 5.21
N LYS A 206 -24.23 -20.84 4.67
CA LYS A 206 -24.41 -20.08 3.42
C LYS A 206 -24.06 -18.61 3.67
N LEU A 207 -23.24 -18.05 2.79
CA LEU A 207 -22.93 -16.62 2.72
C LEU A 207 -23.59 -16.02 1.48
N ASN A 208 -24.02 -14.77 1.60
CA ASN A 208 -24.68 -14.01 0.54
C ASN A 208 -23.72 -12.96 0.00
N ALA A 209 -23.91 -12.58 -1.27
CA ALA A 209 -23.23 -11.40 -1.80
C ALA A 209 -23.51 -10.20 -0.89
N GLY A 210 -22.48 -9.38 -0.65
CA GLY A 210 -22.48 -8.23 0.25
C GLY A 210 -22.14 -8.52 1.70
N ASP A 211 -21.98 -9.78 2.11
CA ASP A 211 -21.56 -10.09 3.48
C ASP A 211 -20.09 -9.72 3.70
N VAL A 212 -19.82 -8.93 4.73
CA VAL A 212 -18.47 -8.57 5.21
C VAL A 212 -18.03 -9.62 6.23
N VAL A 213 -16.95 -10.34 5.92
CA VAL A 213 -16.55 -11.55 6.68
C VAL A 213 -15.18 -11.47 7.33
N ILE A 214 -14.30 -10.55 6.90
CA ILE A 214 -13.01 -10.26 7.54
C ILE A 214 -12.76 -8.75 7.51
N LEU A 215 -12.23 -8.17 8.60
CA LEU A 215 -11.82 -6.78 8.75
C LEU A 215 -10.42 -6.68 9.38
N GLU A 216 -9.36 -6.84 8.59
CA GLU A 216 -8.00 -6.98 9.12
C GLU A 216 -7.20 -5.67 9.04
N GLN A 217 -6.45 -5.35 10.11
CA GLN A 217 -5.37 -4.35 10.07
C GLN A 217 -4.05 -5.01 9.62
N PRO A 218 -3.26 -4.38 8.75
CA PRO A 218 -2.00 -4.97 8.31
C PRO A 218 -0.96 -4.99 9.43
N PHE A 219 -0.15 -6.05 9.47
CA PHE A 219 1.04 -6.12 10.33
C PHE A 219 2.08 -5.07 9.93
N CYS A 220 2.27 -4.89 8.62
CA CYS A 220 3.25 -3.97 8.06
C CYS A 220 2.69 -3.37 6.76
N ARG A 221 3.03 -2.10 6.49
CA ARG A 221 2.65 -1.36 5.28
C ARG A 221 3.82 -0.57 4.72
N LEU A 222 3.88 -0.46 3.40
CA LEU A 222 4.87 0.30 2.66
C LEU A 222 4.17 1.20 1.64
N LEU A 223 4.36 2.51 1.79
CA LEU A 223 3.96 3.49 0.79
C LEU A 223 4.81 3.32 -0.47
N ARG A 224 4.18 3.34 -1.65
CA ARG A 224 4.93 3.35 -2.93
C ARG A 224 5.68 4.67 -3.12
N ASP A 225 6.87 4.62 -3.72
CA ASP A 225 7.77 5.79 -3.83
C ASP A 225 7.12 6.95 -4.59
N VAL A 226 6.29 6.66 -5.60
CA VAL A 226 5.62 7.68 -6.42
C VAL A 226 4.66 8.59 -5.63
N TYR A 227 4.19 8.13 -4.46
CA TYR A 227 3.31 8.87 -3.55
C TYR A 227 4.05 9.49 -2.36
N ARG A 228 5.40 9.39 -2.32
CA ARG A 228 6.18 10.24 -1.41
C ARG A 228 5.85 11.70 -1.70
N CYS A 229 5.95 12.55 -0.69
CA CYS A 229 5.56 13.96 -0.79
C CYS A 229 4.06 14.21 -1.07
N ILE A 230 3.22 13.16 -1.07
CA ILE A 230 1.76 13.27 -1.22
C ILE A 230 1.06 12.65 0.00
N ARG A 231 1.53 11.48 0.44
CA ARG A 231 0.97 10.73 1.55
C ARG A 231 1.94 10.64 2.72
N CYS A 232 1.39 10.49 3.92
CA CYS A 232 2.17 10.20 5.12
C CYS A 232 2.79 8.80 5.00
N ASP A 233 4.10 8.65 5.22
CA ASP A 233 4.79 7.35 5.14
C ASP A 233 4.32 6.35 6.23
N PHE A 234 3.75 6.85 7.33
CA PHE A 234 3.24 6.02 8.42
C PHE A 234 1.77 5.61 8.25
N CYS A 235 0.87 6.59 8.21
CA CYS A 235 -0.58 6.32 8.19
C CYS A 235 -1.18 6.22 6.78
N LEU A 236 -0.40 6.52 5.73
CA LEU A 236 -0.79 6.51 4.31
C LEU A 236 -1.89 7.51 3.91
N LYS A 237 -2.39 8.31 4.87
CA LYS A 237 -3.35 9.39 4.60
C LYS A 237 -2.71 10.40 3.64
N GLU A 238 -3.50 10.82 2.65
CA GLU A 238 -3.16 11.95 1.80
C GLU A 238 -3.11 13.23 2.64
N SER A 239 -1.99 13.95 2.58
CA SER A 239 -1.76 15.13 3.43
C SER A 239 -0.89 16.15 2.72
N ILE A 240 -1.12 16.33 1.41
CA ILE A 240 -0.28 17.13 0.51
C ILE A 240 -0.02 18.57 1.04
N PHE A 241 -0.92 19.12 1.86
CA PHE A 241 -0.81 20.47 2.40
C PHE A 241 0.00 20.59 3.69
N THR A 242 0.20 19.51 4.44
CA THR A 242 0.71 19.56 5.82
C THR A 242 1.89 18.63 6.10
N LEU A 243 2.34 17.85 5.11
CA LEU A 243 3.47 16.95 5.28
C LEU A 243 4.72 17.66 5.85
N ILE A 244 5.34 17.05 6.85
CA ILE A 244 6.63 17.44 7.43
C ILE A 244 7.69 16.39 7.08
N PRO A 245 8.93 16.79 6.76
CA PRO A 245 9.96 15.86 6.30
C PRO A 245 10.62 15.12 7.46
N CYS A 246 11.11 13.91 7.22
CA CYS A 246 12.17 13.35 8.06
C CYS A 246 13.37 14.30 8.06
N GLU A 247 14.03 14.49 9.20
CA GLU A 247 15.16 15.42 9.28
C GLU A 247 16.48 14.87 8.71
N ARG A 248 16.55 13.55 8.49
CA ARG A 248 17.77 12.88 8.02
C ARG A 248 17.69 12.51 6.53
N CYS A 249 16.73 11.67 6.14
CA CYS A 249 16.58 11.22 4.75
C CYS A 249 15.71 12.17 3.92
N THR A 250 15.79 12.05 2.60
CA THR A 250 14.99 12.83 1.63
C THR A 250 13.72 12.10 1.17
N VAL A 251 13.46 10.90 1.69
CA VAL A 251 12.39 10.00 1.23
C VAL A 251 11.10 10.16 2.05
N ALA A 252 11.18 10.02 3.37
CA ALA A 252 10.00 9.94 4.22
C ALA A 252 9.46 11.32 4.62
N MET A 253 8.13 11.47 4.54
CA MET A 253 7.39 12.61 5.08
C MET A 253 6.17 12.12 5.87
N TYR A 254 5.71 12.92 6.83
CA TYR A 254 4.66 12.54 7.77
C TYR A 254 3.62 13.65 7.91
N CYS A 255 2.36 13.31 8.18
CA CYS A 255 1.32 14.31 8.38
C CYS A 255 1.39 14.99 9.76
N THR A 256 1.99 14.34 10.76
CA THR A 256 2.14 14.85 12.12
C THR A 256 3.47 14.40 12.74
N ALA A 257 3.92 15.11 13.78
CA ALA A 257 5.07 14.70 14.58
C ALA A 257 4.84 13.33 15.26
N GLU A 258 3.59 13.01 15.62
CA GLU A 258 3.22 11.70 16.17
C GLU A 258 3.42 10.57 15.15
N CYS A 259 3.00 10.76 13.90
CA CYS A 259 3.25 9.78 12.84
C CYS A 259 4.75 9.59 12.59
N MET A 260 5.53 10.67 12.62
CA MET A 260 6.99 10.62 12.50
C MET A 260 7.63 9.81 13.64
N ASP A 261 7.23 10.07 14.88
CA ASP A 261 7.73 9.36 16.07
C ASP A 261 7.37 7.87 16.04
N LYS A 262 6.11 7.55 15.70
CA LYS A 262 5.66 6.16 15.54
C LYS A 262 6.45 5.43 14.45
N ALA A 263 6.62 6.04 13.28
CA ALA A 263 7.44 5.47 12.21
C ALA A 263 8.89 5.26 12.66
N TYR A 264 9.50 6.26 13.30
CA TYR A 264 10.88 6.19 13.80
C TYR A 264 11.07 5.01 14.75
N LYS A 265 10.17 4.85 15.73
CA LYS A 265 10.21 3.75 16.69
C LYS A 265 10.06 2.38 16.02
N GLN A 266 9.10 2.25 15.10
CA GLN A 266 8.75 0.96 14.52
C GLN A 266 9.72 0.46 13.45
N TYR A 267 10.13 1.33 12.52
CA TYR A 267 10.92 0.88 11.39
C TYR A 267 11.90 1.94 10.88
N HIS A 268 11.48 3.19 10.84
CA HIS A 268 12.18 4.23 10.10
C HIS A 268 13.58 4.49 10.66
N ARG A 269 13.82 4.32 11.96
CA ARG A 269 15.17 4.51 12.53
C ARG A 269 16.25 3.64 11.86
N VAL A 270 15.91 2.42 11.44
CA VAL A 270 16.84 1.46 10.81
C VAL A 270 16.89 1.64 9.30
N GLU A 271 15.73 1.81 8.64
CA GLU A 271 15.73 1.98 7.17
C GLU A 271 16.14 3.38 6.71
N CYS A 272 16.00 4.43 7.53
CA CYS A 272 16.27 5.83 7.16
C CYS A 272 17.59 6.04 6.37
N PRO A 273 18.75 5.51 6.79
CA PRO A 273 20.00 5.71 6.06
C PRO A 273 20.10 4.92 4.74
N ILE A 274 19.25 3.90 4.52
CA ILE A 274 19.34 2.99 3.37
C ILE A 274 18.12 3.03 2.44
N ILE A 275 16.99 3.60 2.87
CA ILE A 275 15.71 3.50 2.17
C ILE A 275 15.75 4.13 0.77
N ARG A 276 16.53 5.20 0.57
CA ARG A 276 16.75 5.78 -0.76
C ARG A 276 17.48 4.82 -1.69
N ASN A 277 18.53 4.16 -1.20
CA ASN A 277 19.27 3.17 -1.98
C ASN A 277 18.42 1.93 -2.25
N MET A 278 17.61 1.51 -1.29
CA MET A 278 16.63 0.44 -1.46
C MET A 278 15.67 0.73 -2.61
N TRP A 279 15.00 1.90 -2.61
CA TRP A 279 14.12 2.30 -3.70
C TRP A 279 14.86 2.51 -5.03
N ARG A 280 16.14 2.89 -5.00
CA ARG A 280 16.95 3.14 -6.19
C ARG A 280 17.26 1.88 -7.01
N ILE A 281 17.29 0.70 -6.37
CA ILE A 281 17.78 -0.55 -6.97
C ILE A 281 16.75 -1.68 -6.96
N PHE A 282 15.74 -1.59 -6.10
CA PHE A 282 14.70 -2.60 -5.94
C PHE A 282 13.32 -2.08 -6.27
N THR A 283 12.45 -3.02 -6.67
CA THR A 283 11.00 -2.78 -6.71
C THR A 283 10.41 -2.75 -5.30
N LYS A 284 9.12 -2.43 -5.18
CA LYS A 284 8.41 -2.39 -3.89
C LYS A 284 8.51 -3.67 -3.04
N LEU A 285 8.73 -4.84 -3.64
CA LEU A 285 8.71 -6.11 -2.91
C LEU A 285 9.93 -6.27 -1.98
N PRO A 286 11.20 -6.18 -2.43
CA PRO A 286 12.35 -6.18 -1.51
C PRO A 286 12.32 -5.06 -0.46
N VAL A 287 11.82 -3.87 -0.81
CA VAL A 287 11.68 -2.77 0.16
C VAL A 287 10.65 -3.13 1.25
N LEU A 288 9.55 -3.77 0.88
CA LEU A 288 8.55 -4.25 1.83
C LEU A 288 9.11 -5.38 2.69
N SER A 289 9.90 -6.30 2.12
CA SER A 289 10.57 -7.36 2.86
C SER A 289 11.49 -6.79 3.95
N LEU A 290 12.28 -5.77 3.61
CA LEU A 290 13.09 -5.04 4.60
C LEU A 290 12.21 -4.45 5.71
N ARG A 291 11.10 -3.78 5.35
CA ARG A 291 10.21 -3.17 6.35
C ARG A 291 9.53 -4.20 7.25
N VAL A 292 9.17 -5.37 6.71
CA VAL A 292 8.65 -6.51 7.50
C VAL A 292 9.72 -7.01 8.49
N VAL A 293 10.97 -7.18 8.05
CA VAL A 293 12.08 -7.60 8.93
C VAL A 293 12.29 -6.60 10.06
N ILE A 294 12.35 -5.30 9.76
CA ILE A 294 12.57 -4.29 10.81
C ILE A 294 11.37 -4.21 11.77
N THR A 295 10.14 -4.31 11.25
CA THR A 295 8.93 -4.33 12.08
C THR A 295 8.88 -5.57 12.98
N ALA A 296 9.37 -6.71 12.49
CA ALA A 296 9.55 -7.91 13.29
C ALA A 296 10.60 -7.70 14.38
N ILE A 297 11.76 -7.15 14.06
CA ILE A 297 12.80 -6.83 15.06
C ILE A 297 12.26 -5.86 16.12
N TYR A 298 11.44 -4.87 15.74
CA TYR A 298 10.76 -3.98 16.67
C TYR A 298 9.79 -4.71 17.61
N SER A 299 9.12 -5.78 17.19
CA SER A 299 8.24 -6.54 18.09
C SER A 299 9.01 -7.21 19.23
N PHE A 300 10.32 -7.41 19.07
CA PHE A 300 11.26 -7.87 20.10
C PHE A 300 12.04 -6.71 20.74
N ASP A 301 11.56 -5.48 20.65
CA ASP A 301 12.22 -4.29 21.20
C ASP A 301 13.65 -4.10 20.65
N TYR A 302 13.90 -4.57 19.43
CA TYR A 302 15.21 -4.65 18.77
C TYR A 302 16.24 -5.53 19.50
N ASN A 303 15.79 -6.45 20.34
CA ASN A 303 16.60 -7.49 20.94
C ASN A 303 16.68 -8.72 20.02
N LEU A 304 17.73 -8.79 19.20
CA LEU A 304 17.93 -9.91 18.28
C LEU A 304 18.18 -11.24 19.00
N GLN A 305 18.79 -11.23 20.19
CA GLN A 305 18.99 -12.46 20.98
C GLN A 305 17.66 -13.06 21.43
N ALA A 306 16.76 -12.23 21.96
CA ALA A 306 15.43 -12.68 22.36
C ALA A 306 14.62 -13.19 21.16
N MET A 307 14.81 -12.58 19.99
CA MET A 307 14.18 -13.01 18.74
C MET A 307 14.75 -14.37 18.26
N GLU A 308 16.07 -14.53 18.29
CA GLU A 308 16.77 -15.79 17.97
C GLU A 308 16.23 -16.93 18.83
N GLU A 309 16.25 -16.75 20.15
CA GLU A 309 15.82 -17.76 21.11
C GLU A 309 14.34 -18.12 20.94
N HIS A 310 13.48 -17.14 20.67
CA HIS A 310 12.06 -17.35 20.44
C HIS A 310 11.82 -18.15 19.15
N LEU A 311 12.42 -17.72 18.04
CA LEU A 311 12.23 -18.37 16.75
C LEU A 311 12.87 -19.77 16.69
N GLY A 312 13.96 -20.00 17.43
CA GLY A 312 14.56 -21.32 17.58
C GLY A 312 13.66 -22.31 18.33
N LYS A 313 12.77 -21.82 19.22
CA LYS A 313 11.81 -22.63 20.00
C LYS A 313 10.41 -22.68 19.36
N LEU A 314 10.14 -21.84 18.36
CA LEU A 314 8.82 -21.71 17.75
C LEU A 314 8.42 -22.98 16.98
N ASP A 315 7.40 -23.67 17.46
CA ASP A 315 6.77 -24.77 16.72
C ASP A 315 5.87 -24.20 15.60
N LYS A 316 6.47 -23.97 14.43
CA LYS A 316 5.82 -23.35 13.27
C LYS A 316 4.53 -24.06 12.85
N LYS A 317 4.37 -25.35 13.15
CA LYS A 317 3.15 -26.12 12.81
C LYS A 317 1.96 -25.80 13.72
N LYS A 318 2.21 -25.23 14.90
CA LYS A 318 1.16 -24.83 15.86
C LYS A 318 0.73 -23.38 15.72
N VAL A 319 1.46 -22.58 14.94
CA VAL A 319 1.12 -21.17 14.72
C VAL A 319 -0.06 -21.08 13.76
N ASN A 320 -1.17 -20.54 14.24
CA ASN A 320 -2.40 -20.40 13.46
C ASN A 320 -3.11 -19.08 13.79
N ALA A 321 -3.22 -18.21 12.78
CA ALA A 321 -3.86 -16.91 12.90
C ALA A 321 -5.35 -16.99 13.24
N PHE A 322 -6.04 -18.10 12.97
CA PHE A 322 -7.46 -18.30 13.28
C PHE A 322 -7.72 -18.82 14.69
N THR A 323 -6.70 -19.34 15.40
CA THR A 323 -6.84 -19.86 16.77
C THR A 323 -6.12 -19.03 17.83
N MET A 324 -5.27 -18.10 17.42
CA MET A 324 -4.63 -17.12 18.32
C MET A 324 -5.68 -16.21 18.97
N ASP A 325 -5.48 -15.84 20.23
CA ASP A 325 -6.32 -14.83 20.90
C ASP A 325 -5.82 -13.42 20.57
N TRP A 326 -6.40 -12.82 19.53
CA TRP A 326 -6.09 -11.47 19.06
C TRP A 326 -6.43 -10.36 20.04
N THR A 327 -7.30 -10.63 21.01
CA THR A 327 -7.62 -9.64 22.06
C THR A 327 -6.49 -9.49 23.08
N LYS A 328 -5.59 -10.49 23.14
CA LYS A 328 -4.43 -10.52 24.04
C LYS A 328 -3.08 -10.62 23.32
N ALA A 329 -3.10 -10.81 22.00
CA ALA A 329 -1.91 -10.99 21.19
C ALA A 329 -0.98 -9.77 21.29
N THR A 330 0.28 -10.04 21.59
CA THR A 330 1.37 -9.07 21.48
C THR A 330 1.79 -8.92 20.01
N SER A 331 2.60 -7.90 19.71
CA SER A 331 3.21 -7.75 18.38
C SER A 331 4.11 -8.94 17.99
N ARG A 332 4.64 -9.69 18.97
CA ARG A 332 5.42 -10.91 18.74
C ARG A 332 4.52 -12.06 18.29
N ASP A 333 3.39 -12.25 18.97
CA ASP A 333 2.41 -13.28 18.60
C ASP A 333 1.86 -13.04 17.18
N VAL A 334 1.56 -11.77 16.85
CA VAL A 334 1.16 -11.40 15.48
C VAL A 334 2.30 -11.67 14.49
N TYR A 335 3.55 -11.35 14.84
CA TYR A 335 4.69 -11.66 13.97
C TYR A 335 4.85 -13.16 13.74
N ASP A 336 4.61 -14.03 14.71
CA ASP A 336 4.69 -15.48 14.50
C ASP A 336 3.78 -15.93 13.35
N THR A 337 2.55 -15.38 13.29
CA THR A 337 1.62 -15.66 12.18
C THR A 337 2.13 -15.20 10.83
N VAL A 338 2.85 -14.07 10.78
CA VAL A 338 3.53 -13.55 9.58
C VAL A 338 4.77 -14.37 9.24
N HIS A 339 5.52 -14.81 10.24
CA HIS A 339 6.70 -15.61 10.09
C HIS A 339 6.32 -16.91 9.39
N VAL A 340 5.24 -17.59 9.76
CA VAL A 340 4.84 -18.89 9.16
C VAL A 340 4.07 -18.81 7.84
N LEU A 341 4.03 -17.64 7.19
CA LEU A 341 3.45 -17.51 5.85
C LEU A 341 4.23 -18.29 4.79
N GLU A 342 3.55 -18.63 3.70
CA GLU A 342 4.11 -19.48 2.64
C GLU A 342 5.29 -18.79 1.95
N THR A 343 6.36 -19.54 1.70
CA THR A 343 7.58 -19.04 1.03
C THR A 343 7.71 -19.57 -0.38
N ASN A 344 7.06 -20.70 -0.69
CA ASN A 344 7.29 -21.54 -1.85
C ASN A 344 8.76 -21.95 -2.03
N ALA A 345 9.56 -21.97 -0.96
CA ALA A 345 11.01 -22.16 -1.04
C ALA A 345 11.41 -23.40 -1.86
N ASN A 346 10.71 -24.52 -1.66
CA ASN A 346 10.97 -25.79 -2.33
C ASN A 346 10.49 -25.84 -3.79
N ALA A 347 9.53 -25.01 -4.16
CA ALA A 347 8.93 -24.97 -5.50
C ALA A 347 9.59 -23.94 -6.43
N ARG A 348 10.53 -23.14 -5.90
CA ARG A 348 11.30 -22.16 -6.68
C ARG A 348 12.38 -22.85 -7.51
N ASP A 349 12.67 -22.31 -8.68
CA ASP A 349 13.80 -22.75 -9.49
C ASP A 349 15.13 -22.21 -8.91
N SER A 350 16.27 -22.72 -9.43
CA SER A 350 17.60 -22.31 -8.97
C SER A 350 17.89 -20.83 -9.19
N LYS A 351 17.40 -20.26 -10.30
CA LYS A 351 17.60 -18.85 -10.63
C LYS A 351 16.88 -17.93 -9.65
N ASP A 352 15.60 -18.19 -9.35
CA ASP A 352 14.82 -17.42 -8.37
C ASP A 352 15.40 -17.55 -6.95
N ARG A 353 15.90 -18.74 -6.55
CA ARG A 353 16.59 -18.89 -5.25
C ARG A 353 17.85 -18.04 -5.19
N MET A 354 18.69 -18.09 -6.23
CA MET A 354 19.95 -17.35 -6.27
C MET A 354 19.73 -15.84 -6.34
N LEU A 355 18.71 -15.36 -7.06
CA LEU A 355 18.31 -13.96 -7.03
C LEU A 355 18.02 -13.49 -5.61
N ARG A 356 17.30 -14.29 -4.83
CA ARG A 356 16.92 -13.92 -3.46
C ARG A 356 18.12 -13.90 -2.54
N VAL A 357 19.05 -14.84 -2.68
CA VAL A 357 20.34 -14.80 -1.98
C VAL A 357 21.08 -13.53 -2.34
N PHE A 358 21.20 -13.20 -3.63
CA PHE A 358 21.86 -11.97 -4.10
C PHE A 358 21.22 -10.70 -3.49
N PHE A 359 19.88 -10.63 -3.48
CA PHE A 359 19.15 -9.52 -2.85
C PHE A 359 19.38 -9.48 -1.34
N THR A 360 19.34 -10.64 -0.65
CA THR A 360 19.67 -10.74 0.77
C THR A 360 21.05 -10.17 1.04
N THR A 361 22.06 -10.54 0.26
CA THR A 361 23.42 -10.08 0.52
C THR A 361 23.58 -8.57 0.33
N ILE A 362 22.95 -7.96 -0.68
CA ILE A 362 22.94 -6.50 -0.86
C ILE A 362 22.24 -5.82 0.32
N ILE A 363 21.05 -6.29 0.72
CA ILE A 363 20.27 -5.68 1.81
C ILE A 363 21.02 -5.81 3.13
N ARG A 364 21.55 -7.01 3.44
CA ARG A 364 22.42 -7.28 4.58
C ARG A 364 23.56 -6.28 4.61
N LYS A 365 24.29 -6.13 3.50
CA LYS A 365 25.45 -5.23 3.44
C LYS A 365 25.08 -3.77 3.72
N LEU A 366 24.00 -3.28 3.11
CA LEU A 366 23.49 -1.93 3.40
C LEU A 366 23.14 -1.74 4.89
N LEU A 367 22.51 -2.74 5.51
CA LEU A 367 22.22 -2.71 6.95
C LEU A 367 23.51 -2.72 7.79
N MET A 368 24.49 -3.54 7.43
CA MET A 368 25.75 -3.69 8.15
C MET A 368 26.64 -2.44 8.10
N GLU A 369 26.58 -1.71 6.98
CA GLU A 369 27.38 -0.49 6.74
C GLU A 369 26.77 0.76 7.39
N HIS A 370 25.44 0.82 7.50
CA HIS A 370 24.75 2.07 7.77
C HIS A 370 23.83 2.05 9.01
N THR A 371 23.75 0.95 9.74
CA THR A 371 22.85 0.83 10.90
C THR A 371 23.51 0.17 12.10
N ASP A 372 22.94 0.38 13.28
CA ASP A 372 23.42 -0.24 14.53
C ASP A 372 23.29 -1.78 14.51
N LEU A 373 22.39 -2.33 13.68
CA LEU A 373 22.30 -3.79 13.47
C LEU A 373 23.62 -4.34 12.94
N GLY A 374 24.37 -3.54 12.17
CA GLY A 374 25.69 -3.89 11.69
C GLY A 374 26.74 -4.06 12.77
N ILE A 375 26.65 -3.27 13.84
CA ILE A 375 27.54 -3.40 15.00
C ILE A 375 27.22 -4.71 15.72
N ILE A 376 25.94 -4.97 15.99
CA ILE A 376 25.47 -6.17 16.70
C ILE A 376 25.86 -7.44 15.94
N CYS A 377 25.54 -7.52 14.64
CA CYS A 377 25.79 -8.71 13.83
C CYS A 377 27.28 -8.93 13.49
N ARG A 378 28.16 -7.93 13.65
CA ARG A 378 29.62 -8.12 13.52
C ARG A 378 30.22 -8.80 14.75
N LEU A 379 29.57 -8.67 15.90
CA LEU A 379 30.06 -9.21 17.18
C LEU A 379 29.53 -10.62 17.44
N ASP A 380 28.47 -11.04 16.76
CA ASP A 380 27.79 -12.32 16.97
C ASP A 380 27.40 -12.97 15.64
N PHE A 381 27.94 -14.15 15.37
CA PHE A 381 27.70 -14.90 14.14
C PHE A 381 26.26 -15.40 14.04
N ASP A 382 25.67 -15.87 15.13
CA ASP A 382 24.33 -16.46 15.15
C ASP A 382 23.28 -15.38 14.89
N LEU A 383 23.46 -14.18 15.47
CA LEU A 383 22.61 -13.02 15.17
C LEU A 383 22.75 -12.54 13.72
N SER A 384 23.95 -12.69 13.16
CA SER A 384 24.20 -12.38 11.76
C SER A 384 23.51 -13.36 10.81
N GLU A 385 23.53 -14.66 11.12
CA GLU A 385 22.80 -15.68 10.37
C GLU A 385 21.28 -15.51 10.51
N LEU A 386 20.79 -15.16 11.71
CA LEU A 386 19.38 -14.82 11.93
C LEU A 386 18.94 -13.71 10.97
N LEU A 387 19.71 -12.63 10.85
CA LEU A 387 19.35 -11.51 9.98
C LEU A 387 19.22 -11.94 8.51
N ASP A 388 20.15 -12.77 8.02
CA ASP A 388 20.10 -13.30 6.64
C ASP A 388 18.88 -14.18 6.42
N ASN A 389 18.61 -15.07 7.36
CA ASN A 389 17.46 -15.95 7.32
C ASN A 389 16.14 -15.16 7.32
N LEU A 390 16.05 -14.08 8.10
CA LEU A 390 14.89 -13.19 8.11
C LEU A 390 14.72 -12.44 6.79
N ILE A 391 15.78 -11.85 6.24
CA ILE A 391 15.72 -11.13 4.97
C ILE A 391 15.33 -12.09 3.83
N LEU A 392 15.99 -13.25 3.72
CA LEU A 392 15.72 -14.24 2.69
C LEU A 392 14.28 -14.76 2.79
N ARG A 393 13.83 -15.08 4.00
CA ARG A 393 12.46 -15.53 4.25
C ARG A 393 11.45 -14.47 3.83
N HIS A 394 11.64 -13.22 4.23
CA HIS A 394 10.67 -12.17 3.91
C HIS A 394 10.74 -11.71 2.45
N LEU A 395 11.86 -11.85 1.75
CA LEU A 395 11.89 -11.76 0.28
C LEU A 395 10.96 -12.80 -0.35
N GLN A 396 10.95 -14.03 0.17
CA GLN A 396 10.09 -15.12 -0.30
C GLN A 396 8.62 -14.90 0.05
N THR A 397 8.30 -14.59 1.31
CA THR A 397 6.90 -14.38 1.72
C THR A 397 6.30 -13.13 1.09
N SER A 398 7.08 -12.05 0.93
CA SER A 398 6.59 -10.81 0.32
C SER A 398 6.13 -11.01 -1.13
N ALA A 399 6.75 -11.93 -1.87
CA ALA A 399 6.41 -12.20 -3.26
C ALA A 399 5.06 -12.92 -3.45
N VAL A 400 4.56 -13.60 -2.42
CA VAL A 400 3.39 -14.50 -2.54
C VAL A 400 2.28 -14.27 -1.50
N ASN A 401 2.47 -13.39 -0.51
CA ASN A 401 1.46 -13.13 0.53
C ASN A 401 1.07 -11.65 0.70
N MET A 402 1.68 -10.72 -0.05
CA MET A 402 1.44 -9.28 0.19
C MET A 402 0.29 -8.77 -0.67
N HIS A 403 -0.48 -7.83 -0.13
CA HIS A 403 -1.64 -7.26 -0.78
C HIS A 403 -1.45 -5.77 -1.07
N SER A 404 -2.03 -5.32 -2.17
CA SER A 404 -2.04 -3.91 -2.54
C SER A 404 -3.16 -3.17 -1.82
N LEU A 405 -2.85 -1.97 -1.35
CA LEU A 405 -3.83 -1.04 -0.79
C LEU A 405 -4.19 0.00 -1.84
N HIS A 406 -5.48 0.24 -1.98
CA HIS A 406 -6.00 1.08 -3.05
C HIS A 406 -6.74 2.30 -2.52
N TYR A 407 -6.85 3.29 -3.38
CA TYR A 407 -7.65 4.48 -3.14
C TYR A 407 -8.20 4.98 -4.48
N MET A 408 -9.19 5.86 -4.44
CA MET A 408 -9.73 6.47 -5.66
C MET A 408 -8.95 7.73 -6.01
N GLU A 409 -8.21 7.70 -7.11
CA GLU A 409 -7.54 8.89 -7.66
C GLU A 409 -8.47 9.58 -8.66
N TYR A 410 -8.50 10.90 -8.63
CA TYR A 410 -9.20 11.68 -9.64
C TYR A 410 -8.27 11.98 -10.81
N GLN A 411 -8.67 11.59 -12.02
CA GLN A 411 -7.97 11.86 -13.26
C GLN A 411 -8.50 13.15 -13.89
N PRO A 412 -7.76 14.28 -13.83
CA PRO A 412 -8.29 15.58 -14.28
C PRO A 412 -8.56 15.62 -15.79
N ASP A 413 -7.70 14.97 -16.59
CA ASP A 413 -7.80 14.95 -18.05
C ASP A 413 -9.07 14.23 -18.54
N GLN A 414 -9.49 13.20 -17.80
CA GLN A 414 -10.68 12.40 -18.11
C GLN A 414 -11.92 12.83 -17.33
N GLN A 415 -11.74 13.59 -16.25
CA GLN A 415 -12.77 13.97 -15.29
C GLN A 415 -13.47 12.78 -14.61
N LEU A 416 -12.74 11.68 -14.38
CA LEU A 416 -13.24 10.44 -13.79
C LEU A 416 -12.34 10.00 -12.62
N TYR A 417 -12.83 9.06 -11.82
CA TYR A 417 -12.06 8.47 -10.72
C TYR A 417 -11.64 7.05 -11.04
N GLU A 418 -10.35 6.76 -10.89
CA GLU A 418 -9.75 5.45 -11.10
C GLU A 418 -9.24 4.87 -9.79
N LEU A 419 -9.22 3.52 -9.73
CA LEU A 419 -8.68 2.83 -8.57
C LEU A 419 -7.16 2.74 -8.70
N GLU A 420 -6.45 3.39 -7.78
CA GLU A 420 -4.99 3.45 -7.80
C GLU A 420 -4.36 2.72 -6.62
N ASN A 421 -3.26 2.03 -6.88
CA ASN A 421 -2.50 1.30 -5.87
C ASN A 421 -1.49 2.25 -5.22
N HIS A 422 -1.67 2.61 -3.95
CA HIS A 422 -0.77 3.54 -3.25
C HIS A 422 0.21 2.88 -2.28
N ALA A 423 -0.05 1.65 -1.86
CA ALA A 423 0.77 0.97 -0.88
C ALA A 423 0.70 -0.56 -1.01
N SER A 424 1.64 -1.25 -0.37
CA SER A 424 1.63 -2.70 -0.22
C SER A 424 1.71 -3.06 1.25
N ALA A 425 1.03 -4.14 1.65
CA ALA A 425 0.89 -4.49 3.05
C ALA A 425 0.86 -6.00 3.30
N CYS A 426 1.28 -6.37 4.51
CA CYS A 426 1.35 -7.74 5.02
C CYS A 426 0.15 -8.03 5.92
N PHE A 427 -0.62 -9.07 5.57
CA PHE A 427 -1.86 -9.43 6.24
C PHE A 427 -1.90 -10.94 6.55
N PRO A 428 -1.61 -11.37 7.78
CA PRO A 428 -1.58 -12.81 8.10
C PRO A 428 -2.93 -13.53 7.93
N LEU A 429 -4.08 -12.90 8.15
CA LEU A 429 -5.39 -13.55 7.95
C LEU A 429 -5.79 -13.59 6.46
N LEU A 430 -5.69 -12.46 5.74
CA LEU A 430 -6.03 -12.40 4.31
C LEU A 430 -5.10 -13.31 3.47
N SER A 431 -3.87 -13.56 3.91
CA SER A 431 -2.94 -14.48 3.25
C SER A 431 -3.43 -15.94 3.26
N MET A 432 -4.45 -16.28 4.06
CA MET A 432 -5.06 -17.62 4.08
C MET A 432 -6.15 -17.80 3.01
N LEU A 433 -6.52 -16.74 2.27
CA LEU A 433 -7.43 -16.83 1.13
C LEU A 433 -6.68 -17.38 -0.09
N ASN A 434 -7.10 -18.55 -0.57
CA ASN A 434 -6.53 -19.16 -1.76
C ASN A 434 -7.06 -18.53 -3.04
N HIS A 435 -6.32 -18.72 -4.14
CA HIS A 435 -6.66 -18.16 -5.43
C HIS A 435 -7.77 -18.89 -6.19
N SER A 436 -8.64 -18.13 -6.86
CA SER A 436 -9.41 -18.55 -8.02
C SER A 436 -9.37 -17.47 -9.13
N CYS A 437 -9.29 -17.89 -10.40
CA CYS A 437 -9.48 -16.96 -11.52
C CYS A 437 -10.93 -16.46 -11.62
N ALA A 438 -11.85 -17.11 -10.90
CA ALA A 438 -13.24 -16.75 -10.65
C ALA A 438 -13.44 -16.65 -9.12
N PRO A 439 -13.06 -15.55 -8.47
CA PRO A 439 -13.14 -15.42 -7.02
C PRO A 439 -14.61 -15.38 -6.56
N ASN A 440 -14.85 -15.62 -5.27
CA ASN A 440 -16.17 -15.45 -4.64
C ASN A 440 -16.15 -14.43 -3.48
N VAL A 441 -14.99 -13.82 -3.24
CA VAL A 441 -14.82 -12.65 -2.38
C VAL A 441 -13.99 -11.59 -3.11
N THR A 442 -14.05 -10.36 -2.61
CA THR A 442 -13.20 -9.25 -3.04
C THR A 442 -12.68 -8.50 -1.83
N ARG A 443 -11.56 -7.79 -2.00
CA ARG A 443 -10.91 -7.00 -0.95
C ARG A 443 -11.13 -5.51 -1.17
N VAL A 444 -11.43 -4.78 -0.11
CA VAL A 444 -11.59 -3.32 -0.13
C VAL A 444 -10.73 -2.68 0.94
N THR A 445 -9.89 -1.72 0.57
CA THR A 445 -9.16 -0.87 1.51
C THR A 445 -10.12 0.14 2.13
N LEU A 446 -10.16 0.21 3.46
CA LEU A 446 -11.03 1.09 4.22
C LEU A 446 -10.33 2.41 4.60
N LEU A 447 -11.13 3.43 4.92
CA LEU A 447 -10.67 4.75 5.35
C LEU A 447 -9.73 4.74 6.57
N ASP A 448 -9.89 3.76 7.46
CA ASP A 448 -9.09 3.61 8.69
C ASP A 448 -7.83 2.74 8.50
N GLY A 449 -7.54 2.33 7.26
CA GLY A 449 -6.38 1.51 6.91
C GLY A 449 -6.59 0.00 7.02
N ARG A 450 -7.76 -0.48 7.50
CA ARG A 450 -8.13 -1.90 7.43
C ARG A 450 -8.35 -2.35 5.99
N CYS A 451 -8.32 -3.66 5.78
CA CYS A 451 -8.85 -4.29 4.59
C CYS A 451 -10.10 -5.12 4.94
N ALA A 452 -11.20 -4.88 4.23
CA ALA A 452 -12.40 -5.69 4.29
C ALA A 452 -12.36 -6.82 3.26
N VAL A 453 -12.85 -7.99 3.62
CA VAL A 453 -13.16 -9.09 2.70
C VAL A 453 -14.68 -9.20 2.60
N ILE A 454 -15.18 -9.08 1.37
CA ILE A 454 -16.62 -9.00 1.07
C ILE A 454 -16.97 -10.10 0.09
N VAL A 455 -18.03 -10.84 0.38
CA VAL A 455 -18.57 -11.86 -0.51
C VAL A 455 -19.15 -11.19 -1.76
N ASN A 456 -18.67 -11.54 -2.95
CA ASN A 456 -19.12 -10.94 -4.21
C ASN A 456 -20.07 -11.84 -5.02
N ARG A 457 -20.31 -13.07 -4.56
CA ARG A 457 -21.39 -13.97 -5.05
C ARG A 457 -21.71 -15.02 -3.97
N PRO A 458 -22.92 -15.60 -3.95
CA PRO A 458 -23.30 -16.56 -2.92
C PRO A 458 -22.31 -17.72 -2.76
N ILE A 459 -22.01 -18.09 -1.51
CA ILE A 459 -21.13 -19.21 -1.17
C ILE A 459 -21.96 -20.22 -0.37
N PRO A 460 -22.05 -21.49 -0.80
CA PRO A 460 -22.77 -22.50 -0.04
C PRO A 460 -22.03 -22.85 1.27
N LYS A 461 -22.75 -23.45 2.23
CA LYS A 461 -22.13 -24.05 3.42
C LYS A 461 -21.08 -25.09 2.99
N GLY A 462 -19.91 -25.05 3.63
CA GLY A 462 -18.74 -25.86 3.30
C GLY A 462 -17.92 -25.31 2.12
N GLY A 463 -18.36 -24.23 1.48
CA GLY A 463 -17.64 -23.60 0.38
C GLY A 463 -16.36 -22.91 0.86
N GLN A 464 -15.30 -23.02 0.06
CA GLN A 464 -14.06 -22.27 0.25
C GLN A 464 -14.21 -20.83 -0.22
N LEU A 465 -13.60 -19.89 0.51
CA LEU A 465 -13.49 -18.50 0.10
C LEU A 465 -12.24 -18.34 -0.78
N TYR A 466 -12.43 -17.76 -1.97
CA TYR A 466 -11.40 -17.61 -2.97
C TYR A 466 -11.11 -16.15 -3.29
N ASP A 467 -9.87 -15.77 -3.02
CA ASP A 467 -9.12 -14.61 -3.48
C ASP A 467 -8.93 -14.55 -5.01
N ASN A 468 -8.72 -13.37 -5.61
CA ASN A 468 -8.01 -13.26 -6.87
C ASN A 468 -6.62 -12.65 -6.65
N TYR A 469 -5.62 -13.27 -7.28
CA TYR A 469 -4.20 -12.88 -7.13
C TYR A 469 -3.73 -11.98 -8.28
N GLY A 470 -4.65 -11.42 -9.06
CA GLY A 470 -4.38 -10.57 -10.22
C GLY A 470 -4.60 -11.24 -11.58
N MET A 471 -5.09 -12.49 -11.62
CA MET A 471 -5.30 -13.26 -12.84
C MET A 471 -6.79 -13.61 -13.00
N HIS A 472 -7.64 -12.61 -13.21
CA HIS A 472 -9.08 -12.81 -13.37
C HIS A 472 -9.44 -13.32 -14.77
N HIS A 473 -10.42 -14.22 -14.88
CA HIS A 473 -10.76 -14.86 -16.16
C HIS A 473 -11.32 -13.89 -17.21
N SER A 474 -11.99 -12.83 -16.78
CA SER A 474 -12.58 -11.83 -17.68
C SER A 474 -11.54 -10.96 -18.38
N MET A 475 -10.31 -10.88 -17.87
CA MET A 475 -9.26 -9.98 -18.37
C MET A 475 -8.10 -10.69 -19.07
N MET A 476 -7.78 -11.92 -18.66
CA MET A 476 -6.58 -12.64 -19.12
C MET A 476 -6.96 -14.02 -19.61
N GLY A 477 -6.32 -14.53 -20.67
CA GLY A 477 -6.60 -15.87 -21.21
C GLY A 477 -6.12 -17.01 -20.31
N ARG A 478 -6.74 -18.19 -20.36
CA ARG A 478 -6.41 -19.33 -19.46
C ARG A 478 -4.92 -19.70 -19.42
N LYS A 479 -4.27 -19.76 -20.59
CA LYS A 479 -2.83 -20.08 -20.70
C LYS A 479 -1.97 -19.04 -19.96
N GLU A 480 -2.28 -17.77 -20.16
CA GLU A 480 -1.59 -16.65 -19.54
C GLU A 480 -1.77 -16.65 -18.01
N ARG A 481 -3.02 -16.80 -17.54
CA ARG A 481 -3.34 -16.88 -16.10
C ARG A 481 -2.55 -18.00 -15.43
N ARG A 482 -2.59 -19.22 -16.00
CA ARG A 482 -1.87 -20.38 -15.46
C ARG A 482 -0.36 -20.19 -15.47
N TYR A 483 0.19 -19.61 -16.53
CA TYR A 483 1.61 -19.30 -16.61
C TYR A 483 2.03 -18.28 -15.53
N ALA A 484 1.29 -17.18 -15.39
CA ALA A 484 1.59 -16.15 -14.40
C ALA A 484 1.51 -16.69 -12.96
N LEU A 485 0.48 -17.48 -12.64
CA LEU A 485 0.32 -18.12 -11.33
C LEU A 485 1.44 -19.14 -11.07
N ALA A 486 1.79 -19.96 -12.05
CA ALA A 486 2.88 -20.92 -11.92
C ALA A 486 4.23 -20.22 -11.72
N LYS A 487 4.46 -19.08 -12.40
CA LYS A 487 5.69 -18.29 -12.28
C LYS A 487 5.82 -17.63 -10.91
N GLN A 488 4.78 -16.99 -10.41
CA GLN A 488 4.84 -16.21 -9.17
C GLN A 488 4.51 -17.03 -7.93
N TYR A 489 3.39 -17.75 -7.96
CA TYR A 489 2.81 -18.48 -6.82
C TYR A 489 3.10 -19.98 -6.84
N ARG A 490 3.80 -20.48 -7.88
CA ARG A 490 4.34 -21.85 -7.95
C ARG A 490 3.29 -22.96 -7.90
N PHE A 491 2.07 -22.69 -8.37
CA PHE A 491 1.02 -23.69 -8.53
C PHE A 491 0.30 -23.58 -9.88
N ASN A 492 -0.33 -24.67 -10.30
CA ASN A 492 -1.21 -24.70 -11.48
C ASN A 492 -2.67 -24.55 -11.05
N CYS A 493 -3.33 -23.47 -11.46
CA CYS A 493 -4.72 -23.25 -11.08
C CYS A 493 -5.68 -24.28 -11.69
N GLN A 494 -6.54 -24.84 -10.83
CA GLN A 494 -7.61 -25.78 -11.16
C GLN A 494 -8.98 -25.25 -10.71
N CYS A 495 -9.16 -23.92 -10.64
CA CYS A 495 -10.47 -23.35 -10.34
C CYS A 495 -11.47 -23.61 -11.48
N GLU A 496 -12.76 -23.41 -11.22
CA GLU A 496 -13.82 -23.58 -12.21
C GLU A 496 -13.52 -22.87 -13.55
N ALA A 497 -13.01 -21.64 -13.50
CA ALA A 497 -12.67 -20.88 -14.71
C ALA A 497 -11.52 -21.47 -15.52
N CYS A 498 -10.60 -22.19 -14.89
CA CYS A 498 -9.51 -22.87 -15.60
C CYS A 498 -9.93 -24.24 -16.12
N ILE A 499 -10.78 -24.96 -15.39
CA ILE A 499 -11.32 -26.26 -15.80
C ILE A 499 -12.26 -26.08 -17.00
N ASN A 500 -13.19 -25.13 -16.91
CA ASN A 500 -14.23 -24.88 -17.91
C ASN A 500 -13.80 -23.90 -19.00
N ASP A 501 -12.55 -23.43 -18.98
CA ASP A 501 -12.00 -22.44 -19.93
C ASP A 501 -12.89 -21.21 -20.13
N TYR A 502 -13.27 -20.55 -19.04
CA TYR A 502 -14.16 -19.40 -19.08
C TYR A 502 -13.63 -18.31 -20.03
N PRO A 503 -14.52 -17.69 -20.83
CA PRO A 503 -14.14 -16.70 -21.82
C PRO A 503 -13.70 -15.39 -21.15
N LEU A 504 -13.10 -14.51 -21.96
CA LEU A 504 -12.88 -13.11 -21.64
C LEU A 504 -14.22 -12.37 -21.55
N TYR A 505 -14.21 -11.17 -20.96
CA TYR A 505 -15.43 -10.38 -20.71
C TYR A 505 -16.36 -10.26 -21.94
N HIS A 506 -15.82 -9.91 -23.11
CA HIS A 506 -16.60 -9.75 -24.34
C HIS A 506 -17.19 -11.06 -24.90
N GLY A 507 -16.75 -12.21 -24.41
CA GLY A 507 -17.25 -13.52 -24.81
C GLY A 507 -18.15 -14.19 -23.76
N LEU A 508 -18.52 -13.48 -22.68
CA LEU A 508 -19.38 -14.03 -21.65
C LEU A 508 -20.81 -14.25 -22.18
N PRO A 509 -21.47 -15.37 -21.81
CA PRO A 509 -22.87 -15.58 -22.13
C PRO A 509 -23.77 -14.60 -21.37
N SER A 510 -24.93 -14.28 -21.93
CA SER A 510 -25.99 -13.53 -21.22
C SER A 510 -27.01 -14.47 -20.58
N ILE A 511 -27.57 -14.06 -19.45
CA ILE A 511 -28.74 -14.73 -18.85
C ILE A 511 -30.04 -14.35 -19.56
N ASP A 512 -31.11 -15.08 -19.27
CA ASP A 512 -32.47 -14.66 -19.64
C ASP A 512 -32.91 -13.45 -18.79
N THR A 513 -32.73 -12.25 -19.35
CA THR A 513 -33.08 -11.00 -18.68
C THR A 513 -34.59 -10.79 -18.53
N THR A 514 -35.43 -11.54 -19.26
CA THR A 514 -36.89 -11.46 -19.10
C THR A 514 -37.33 -12.11 -17.78
N GLN A 515 -36.61 -13.13 -17.33
CA GLN A 515 -36.87 -13.82 -16.06
C GLN A 515 -36.24 -13.10 -14.86
N HIS A 516 -35.03 -12.55 -15.03
CA HIS A 516 -34.24 -12.04 -13.92
C HIS A 516 -34.23 -10.51 -13.77
N GLY A 517 -34.76 -9.79 -14.77
CA GLY A 517 -34.70 -8.34 -14.83
C GLY A 517 -33.39 -7.83 -15.42
N MET A 518 -33.49 -6.70 -16.13
CA MET A 518 -32.38 -6.05 -16.79
C MET A 518 -31.81 -4.93 -15.93
N ILE A 519 -30.48 -4.82 -15.88
CA ILE A 519 -29.76 -3.69 -15.30
C ILE A 519 -29.04 -2.98 -16.44
N ASP A 520 -29.16 -1.66 -16.49
CA ASP A 520 -28.41 -0.84 -17.45
C ASP A 520 -26.96 -0.70 -16.96
N ILE A 521 -26.14 -1.70 -17.30
CA ILE A 521 -24.75 -1.81 -16.85
C ILE A 521 -23.93 -0.60 -17.31
N GLU A 522 -24.08 -0.19 -18.56
CA GLU A 522 -23.29 0.88 -19.16
C GLU A 522 -23.61 2.24 -18.52
N ALA A 523 -24.89 2.58 -18.38
CA ALA A 523 -25.29 3.84 -17.76
C ALA A 523 -24.87 3.91 -16.28
N ILE A 524 -25.06 2.81 -15.53
CA ILE A 524 -24.66 2.77 -14.13
C ILE A 524 -23.14 2.88 -13.99
N HIS A 525 -22.38 2.17 -14.84
CA HIS A 525 -20.92 2.23 -14.81
C HIS A 525 -20.41 3.65 -15.05
N ALA A 526 -20.95 4.35 -16.06
CA ALA A 526 -20.57 5.72 -16.38
C ALA A 526 -20.77 6.68 -15.19
N GLU A 527 -21.90 6.58 -14.49
CA GLU A 527 -22.19 7.39 -13.31
C GLU A 527 -21.29 7.05 -12.10
N LEU A 528 -20.96 5.77 -11.89
CA LEU A 528 -20.06 5.35 -10.82
C LEU A 528 -18.60 5.76 -11.07
N LEU A 529 -18.19 5.95 -12.33
CA LEU A 529 -16.87 6.52 -12.66
C LEU A 529 -16.75 7.99 -12.23
N LEU A 530 -17.88 8.72 -12.18
CA LEU A 530 -17.95 10.09 -11.66
C LEU A 530 -17.96 10.15 -10.12
N HIS A 531 -17.86 9.00 -9.43
CA HIS A 531 -17.82 8.90 -7.97
C HIS A 531 -19.07 9.46 -7.27
N ASN A 532 -20.25 9.24 -7.89
CA ASN A 532 -21.54 9.65 -7.36
C ASN A 532 -21.93 8.86 -6.09
N VAL A 533 -21.71 9.47 -4.92
CA VAL A 533 -21.95 8.86 -3.60
C VAL A 533 -23.43 8.50 -3.39
N GLN A 534 -24.34 9.41 -3.74
CA GLN A 534 -25.78 9.20 -3.55
C GLN A 534 -26.27 8.00 -4.38
N LEU A 535 -25.86 7.94 -5.66
CA LEU A 535 -26.20 6.83 -6.52
C LEU A 535 -25.62 5.50 -6.00
N ALA A 536 -24.35 5.50 -5.55
CA ALA A 536 -23.73 4.32 -4.96
C ALA A 536 -24.51 3.80 -3.74
N MET A 537 -24.98 4.69 -2.85
CA MET A 537 -25.82 4.32 -1.70
C MET A 537 -27.15 3.69 -2.14
N GLU A 538 -27.79 4.24 -3.16
CA GLU A 538 -29.08 3.73 -3.67
C GLU A 538 -28.96 2.40 -4.42
N LEU A 539 -27.84 2.20 -5.12
CA LEU A 539 -27.58 1.01 -5.93
C LEU A 539 -27.09 -0.17 -5.09
N LEU A 540 -26.27 0.05 -4.07
CA LEU A 540 -25.59 -1.03 -3.34
C LEU A 540 -26.55 -2.13 -2.83
N PRO A 541 -27.70 -1.81 -2.21
CA PRO A 541 -28.68 -2.84 -1.81
C PRO A 541 -29.33 -3.58 -2.99
N LYS A 542 -29.56 -2.88 -4.12
CA LYS A 542 -30.18 -3.45 -5.32
C LYS A 542 -29.21 -4.41 -6.02
N LEU A 543 -27.96 -4.00 -6.18
CA LEU A 543 -26.88 -4.82 -6.75
C LEU A 543 -26.63 -6.06 -5.88
N ARG A 544 -26.60 -5.89 -4.55
CA ARG A 544 -26.49 -7.00 -3.60
C ARG A 544 -27.61 -8.02 -3.80
N ARG A 545 -28.87 -7.58 -3.88
CA ARG A 545 -30.01 -8.47 -4.09
C ARG A 545 -29.89 -9.20 -5.43
N TYR A 546 -29.60 -8.47 -6.51
CA TYR A 546 -29.45 -9.05 -7.83
C TYR A 546 -28.36 -10.13 -7.88
N LEU A 547 -27.17 -9.86 -7.33
CA LEU A 547 -26.10 -10.86 -7.23
C LEU A 547 -26.50 -12.12 -6.46
N ASN A 548 -27.35 -11.99 -5.44
CA ASN A 548 -27.85 -13.15 -4.71
C ASN A 548 -28.90 -13.95 -5.51
N ASP A 549 -29.69 -13.28 -6.33
CA ASP A 549 -30.72 -13.91 -7.17
C ASP A 549 -30.09 -14.65 -8.37
N ILE A 550 -29.11 -14.04 -9.04
CA ILE A 550 -28.50 -14.58 -10.27
C ILE A 550 -27.12 -15.21 -10.09
N GLY A 551 -26.55 -15.21 -8.88
CA GLY A 551 -25.15 -15.64 -8.66
C GLY A 551 -24.82 -17.08 -9.07
N HIS A 552 -25.85 -17.95 -9.17
CA HIS A 552 -25.71 -19.32 -9.67
C HIS A 552 -25.50 -19.40 -11.20
N GLN A 553 -25.74 -18.31 -11.94
CA GLN A 553 -25.54 -18.18 -13.39
C GLN A 553 -24.11 -17.75 -13.76
N TYR A 554 -23.22 -17.60 -12.78
CA TYR A 554 -21.83 -17.23 -13.05
C TYR A 554 -21.14 -18.33 -13.90
N PRO A 555 -20.39 -17.98 -14.97
CA PRO A 555 -19.95 -16.64 -15.37
C PRO A 555 -20.81 -16.07 -16.52
N SER A 556 -21.81 -15.26 -16.20
CA SER A 556 -22.55 -14.49 -17.22
C SER A 556 -22.05 -13.06 -17.32
N ASN A 557 -22.36 -12.38 -18.43
CA ASN A 557 -22.09 -10.95 -18.59
C ASN A 557 -22.72 -10.14 -17.44
N GLU A 558 -23.96 -10.45 -17.07
CA GLU A 558 -24.71 -9.74 -16.04
C GLU A 558 -24.15 -10.00 -14.63
N THR A 559 -23.78 -11.24 -14.31
CA THR A 559 -23.16 -11.57 -13.00
C THR A 559 -21.81 -10.89 -12.85
N CYS A 560 -20.91 -11.01 -13.85
CA CYS A 560 -19.59 -10.37 -13.80
C CYS A 560 -19.68 -8.84 -13.77
N SER A 561 -20.56 -8.24 -14.58
CA SER A 561 -20.76 -6.79 -14.58
C SER A 561 -21.33 -6.29 -13.26
N CYS A 562 -22.34 -6.99 -12.72
CA CYS A 562 -22.93 -6.61 -11.44
C CYS A 562 -21.94 -6.73 -10.28
N GLN A 563 -20.99 -7.68 -10.31
CA GLN A 563 -19.90 -7.75 -9.34
C GLN A 563 -19.01 -6.51 -9.36
N GLU A 564 -18.67 -6.00 -10.54
CA GLU A 564 -17.87 -4.77 -10.70
C GLU A 564 -18.66 -3.53 -10.26
N LEU A 565 -19.94 -3.40 -10.64
CA LEU A 565 -20.79 -2.30 -10.17
C LEU A 565 -20.96 -2.32 -8.65
N PHE A 566 -21.12 -3.52 -8.07
CA PHE A 566 -21.21 -3.72 -6.62
C PHE A 566 -19.92 -3.29 -5.92
N LEU A 567 -18.76 -3.78 -6.40
CA LEU A 567 -17.45 -3.43 -5.86
C LEU A 567 -17.22 -1.93 -5.93
N ARG A 568 -17.49 -1.31 -7.09
CA ARG A 568 -17.31 0.12 -7.29
C ARG A 568 -18.21 0.95 -6.39
N SER A 569 -19.48 0.58 -6.25
CA SER A 569 -20.42 1.23 -5.34
C SER A 569 -19.92 1.13 -3.89
N PHE A 570 -19.42 -0.05 -3.48
CA PHE A 570 -18.89 -0.25 -2.14
C PHE A 570 -17.63 0.61 -1.87
N GLN A 571 -16.71 0.68 -2.83
CA GLN A 571 -15.49 1.48 -2.71
C GLN A 571 -15.80 2.98 -2.59
N ILE A 572 -16.79 3.50 -3.33
CA ILE A 572 -17.21 4.92 -3.21
C ILE A 572 -17.64 5.26 -1.78
N LEU A 573 -18.27 4.33 -1.06
CA LEU A 573 -18.79 4.57 0.28
C LEU A 573 -17.75 4.33 1.39
N HIS A 574 -16.76 3.46 1.16
CA HIS A 574 -15.92 2.92 2.23
C HIS A 574 -14.41 3.06 2.01
N SER A 575 -13.96 3.38 0.80
CA SER A 575 -12.53 3.53 0.48
C SER A 575 -12.05 4.98 0.55
N PRO A 576 -10.75 5.20 0.79
CA PRO A 576 -10.16 6.53 0.67
C PRO A 576 -10.25 7.04 -0.77
N THR A 577 -10.59 8.32 -0.90
CA THR A 577 -10.66 9.06 -2.17
C THR A 577 -9.71 10.25 -2.10
N SER A 578 -9.06 10.58 -3.23
CA SER A 578 -8.18 11.73 -3.32
C SER A 578 -8.95 13.02 -3.05
N GLU A 579 -8.35 13.90 -2.24
CA GLU A 579 -8.90 15.24 -2.02
C GLU A 579 -8.65 16.16 -3.23
N SER A 580 -7.77 15.77 -4.17
CA SER A 580 -7.33 16.60 -5.29
C SER A 580 -8.49 17.07 -6.19
N ALA A 581 -9.51 16.23 -6.38
CA ALA A 581 -10.71 16.54 -7.17
C ALA A 581 -11.37 17.86 -6.77
N HIS A 582 -11.43 18.16 -5.47
CA HIS A 582 -12.06 19.38 -4.95
C HIS A 582 -11.34 20.66 -5.37
N TYR A 583 -10.07 20.56 -5.74
CA TYR A 583 -9.18 21.69 -5.97
C TYR A 583 -8.85 21.93 -7.44
N TRP A 584 -9.08 20.95 -8.32
CA TRP A 584 -8.83 21.10 -9.76
C TRP A 584 -9.63 22.24 -10.39
N LYS A 585 -10.81 22.57 -9.85
CA LYS A 585 -11.61 23.74 -10.27
C LYS A 585 -10.89 25.09 -10.10
N TYR A 586 -9.87 25.16 -9.26
CA TYR A 586 -9.04 26.34 -9.06
C TYR A 586 -7.76 26.31 -9.91
N CYS A 587 -7.49 25.19 -10.55
CA CYS A 587 -6.34 25.02 -11.42
C CYS A 587 -6.68 25.40 -12.87
N ASN A 588 -5.67 25.70 -13.69
CA ASN A 588 -5.81 25.59 -15.15
C ASN A 588 -5.25 24.21 -15.52
N PRO A 589 -6.11 23.18 -15.68
CA PRO A 589 -5.67 21.84 -16.04
C PRO A 589 -4.90 21.82 -17.37
#